data_AF-A0A9R0UUY8-F1
#
_entry.id   AF-A0A9R0UUY8-F1
#
_cell.length_a   1.000
_cell.length_b   1.000
_cell.length_c   1.000
_cell.angle_alpha   90.00
_cell.angle_beta   90.00
_cell.angle_gamma   90.00
#
_symmetry.space_group_name_H-M   'P 1'
#
loop_
_entity.id
_entity.type
_entity.pdbx_description
1 polymer ?
#
loop_
_entity_poly.entity_id
_entity_poly.type
_entity_poly.pdbx_seq_one_letter_code
_entity_poly.pdbx_strand_id
1 'polypeptide(L)'
;MATNPGLFSEWPWKMLGSFKYVVLAPWVAHGIQQVATKGWREADLGYLVILPSMILRGLHNQAWITVSRLQNARGKRQIVDRGIEFEQIDRERNWDDQIILSAILLFLGALHLPGGQNLPLWRTDGAVLLALLHAGPVEFLYYWFHRALHHHFLYTRYHSHHHASIVTEPITSVIHPFAELVAYELLFSIPMIACVLTGTASIMTFELYMLYIDFMNNMGHCNFELVPTWLFTWFPPLKYLMYTPSFHSLHHTQFRTNYSLFMPFYDYIYNTMDKSSDTLHEKSIESKEEAVDVVHLTHLTSLQSIYHMRPGFAEFAAKPYASKWYMRIMWPLSWLSMVLTWAYGSWFTVERNVMEKLKIQSWAIPRYNFHYGLNWEKEAINNLIVKAICEADKKGAKVVSLGLLNQVVHCFLQLSNLQTSICHRLKSGGILCIKRSTMY
;
A
#
# COMPACT_ATOMS: atom_id res chain seq x y z
N MET A 1 -15.55 -2.81 13.45
CA MET A 1 -15.65 -4.08 14.18
C MET A 1 -16.59 -5.00 13.41
N ALA A 2 -16.47 -6.32 13.60
CA ALA A 2 -17.40 -7.29 13.02
C ALA A 2 -18.85 -6.99 13.43
N THR A 3 -19.82 -7.36 12.61
CA THR A 3 -21.24 -6.99 12.83
C THR A 3 -21.83 -7.61 14.10
N ASN A 4 -21.31 -8.74 14.53
CA ASN A 4 -21.64 -9.39 15.80
C ASN A 4 -20.36 -10.00 16.40
N PRO A 5 -19.52 -9.23 17.11
CA PRO A 5 -18.16 -9.65 17.48
C PRO A 5 -18.10 -11.00 18.21
N GLY A 6 -17.21 -11.89 17.76
CA GLY A 6 -16.89 -13.15 18.42
C GLY A 6 -15.98 -13.01 19.64
N LEU A 7 -15.64 -14.13 20.27
CA LEU A 7 -14.66 -14.17 21.35
C LEU A 7 -13.29 -13.74 20.83
N PHE A 8 -12.54 -12.98 21.64
CA PHE A 8 -11.21 -12.47 21.27
C PHE A 8 -11.20 -11.67 19.96
N SER A 9 -12.28 -10.93 19.67
CA SER A 9 -12.32 -10.02 18.51
C SER A 9 -11.39 -8.82 18.67
N GLU A 10 -11.22 -8.36 19.91
CA GLU A 10 -10.43 -7.17 20.24
C GLU A 10 -8.97 -7.52 20.53
N TRP A 11 -8.08 -6.61 20.17
CA TRP A 11 -6.64 -6.75 20.38
C TRP A 11 -6.26 -6.59 21.85
N PRO A 12 -5.38 -7.46 22.42
CA PRO A 12 -5.00 -7.41 23.83
C PRO A 12 -4.41 -6.07 24.27
N TRP A 13 -3.70 -5.39 23.37
CA TRP A 13 -3.06 -4.09 23.62
C TRP A 13 -3.84 -2.89 23.09
N LYS A 14 -5.12 -3.05 22.70
CA LYS A 14 -5.94 -1.95 22.18
C LYS A 14 -5.97 -0.74 23.12
N MET A 15 -6.00 -0.97 24.44
CA MET A 15 -6.02 0.08 25.46
C MET A 15 -4.74 0.94 25.48
N LEU A 16 -3.63 0.45 24.93
CA LEU A 16 -2.38 1.21 24.86
C LEU A 16 -2.38 2.26 23.75
N GLY A 17 -3.30 2.17 22.78
CA GLY A 17 -3.35 3.09 21.63
C GLY A 17 -1.99 3.23 20.96
N SER A 18 -1.48 4.45 20.84
CA SER A 18 -0.16 4.73 20.23
C SER A 18 1.05 4.20 21.04
N PHE A 19 0.87 3.74 22.28
CA PHE A 19 1.93 3.14 23.11
C PHE A 19 2.06 1.62 22.94
N LYS A 20 1.28 1.00 22.05
CA LYS A 20 1.28 -0.47 21.84
C LYS A 20 2.65 -1.10 21.58
N TYR A 21 3.59 -0.38 21.01
CA TYR A 21 4.95 -0.88 20.77
C TYR A 21 5.73 -1.22 22.06
N VAL A 22 5.31 -0.70 23.22
CA VAL A 22 5.87 -1.05 24.54
C VAL A 22 5.72 -2.55 24.82
N VAL A 23 4.76 -3.24 24.20
CA VAL A 23 4.60 -4.71 24.30
C VAL A 23 5.88 -5.45 23.87
N LEU A 24 6.68 -4.88 22.96
CA LEU A 24 7.94 -5.48 22.49
C LEU A 24 9.14 -5.17 23.40
N ALA A 25 9.01 -4.25 24.37
CA ALA A 25 10.11 -3.79 25.20
C ALA A 25 10.86 -4.91 25.96
N PRO A 26 10.18 -5.92 26.57
CA PRO A 26 10.89 -7.02 27.25
C PRO A 26 11.80 -7.82 26.31
N TRP A 27 11.36 -8.05 25.07
CA TRP A 27 12.13 -8.76 24.06
C TRP A 27 13.33 -7.96 23.58
N VAL A 28 13.15 -6.65 23.37
CA VAL A 28 14.25 -5.73 23.03
C VAL A 28 15.30 -5.71 24.15
N ALA A 29 14.86 -5.59 25.40
CA ALA A 29 15.75 -5.59 26.56
C ALA A 29 16.54 -6.90 26.68
N HIS A 30 15.89 -8.04 26.45
CA HIS A 30 16.56 -9.35 26.43
C HIS A 30 17.59 -9.45 25.30
N GLY A 31 17.30 -8.96 24.09
CA GLY A 31 18.27 -8.91 22.99
C GLY A 31 19.49 -8.05 23.33
N ILE A 32 19.28 -6.87 23.92
CA ILE A 32 20.35 -5.99 24.40
C ILE A 32 21.18 -6.69 25.48
N GLN A 33 20.53 -7.34 26.45
CA GLN A 33 21.20 -8.10 27.50
C GLN A 33 22.08 -9.22 26.92
N GLN A 34 21.57 -9.98 25.94
CA GLN A 34 22.35 -11.05 25.29
C GLN A 34 23.62 -10.49 24.65
N VAL A 35 23.50 -9.42 23.87
CA VAL A 35 24.66 -8.77 23.23
C VAL A 35 25.63 -8.20 24.27
N ALA A 36 25.13 -7.59 25.34
CA ALA A 36 25.95 -7.00 26.39
C ALA A 36 26.72 -8.06 27.21
N THR A 37 26.14 -9.24 27.40
CA THR A 37 26.71 -10.31 28.24
C THR A 37 27.57 -11.30 27.47
N LYS A 38 27.17 -11.69 26.25
CA LYS A 38 27.86 -12.69 25.41
C LYS A 38 28.71 -12.06 24.31
N GLY A 39 28.49 -10.78 24.00
CA GLY A 39 29.08 -10.11 22.84
C GLY A 39 28.38 -10.47 21.52
N TRP A 40 28.65 -9.69 20.47
CA TRP A 40 27.99 -9.79 19.17
C TRP A 40 28.21 -11.12 18.43
N ARG A 41 29.33 -11.81 18.69
CA ARG A 41 29.69 -13.05 17.97
C ARG A 41 28.94 -14.28 18.47
N GLU A 42 28.54 -14.26 19.75
CA GLU A 42 27.88 -15.39 20.42
C GLU A 42 26.38 -15.13 20.66
N ALA A 43 25.91 -13.91 20.37
CA ALA A 43 24.50 -13.58 20.44
C ALA A 43 23.74 -14.26 19.30
N ASP A 44 22.52 -14.72 19.58
CA ASP A 44 21.67 -15.38 18.58
C ASP A 44 21.23 -14.39 17.51
N LEU A 45 21.83 -14.47 16.34
CA LEU A 45 21.52 -13.59 15.21
C LEU A 45 20.07 -13.73 14.74
N GLY A 46 19.50 -14.94 14.82
CA GLY A 46 18.10 -15.20 14.46
C GLY A 46 17.15 -14.45 15.39
N TYR A 47 17.47 -14.40 16.68
CA TYR A 47 16.71 -13.58 17.64
C TYR A 47 16.87 -12.08 17.38
N LEU A 48 18.10 -11.62 17.16
CA LEU A 48 18.40 -10.19 16.99
C LEU A 48 17.81 -9.58 15.72
N VAL A 49 17.68 -10.37 14.65
CA VAL A 49 17.17 -9.88 13.36
C VAL A 49 15.65 -9.69 13.34
N ILE A 50 14.91 -10.23 14.33
CA ILE A 50 13.45 -10.10 14.40
C ILE A 50 13.02 -8.62 14.42
N LEU A 51 13.65 -7.75 15.21
CA LEU A 51 13.27 -6.33 15.22
C LEU A 51 13.58 -5.60 13.90
N PRO A 52 14.79 -5.71 13.32
CA PRO A 52 15.05 -5.21 11.97
C PRO A 52 14.06 -5.73 10.92
N SER A 53 13.70 -7.01 10.98
CA SER A 53 12.71 -7.63 10.10
C SER A 53 11.34 -6.95 10.25
N MET A 54 10.85 -6.71 11.47
CA MET A 54 9.57 -6.01 11.69
C MET A 54 9.58 -4.58 11.16
N ILE A 55 10.70 -3.87 11.29
CA ILE A 55 10.86 -2.52 10.69
C ILE A 55 10.81 -2.62 9.17
N LEU A 56 11.52 -3.59 8.57
CA LEU A 56 11.52 -3.82 7.13
C LEU A 56 10.11 -4.13 6.61
N ARG A 57 9.36 -4.98 7.30
CA ARG A 57 7.95 -5.29 6.99
C ARG A 57 7.07 -4.03 7.07
N GLY A 58 7.25 -3.19 8.09
CA GLY A 58 6.53 -1.92 8.20
C GLY A 58 6.83 -0.97 7.03
N LEU A 59 8.10 -0.84 6.64
CA LEU A 59 8.53 -0.05 5.48
C LEU A 59 7.99 -0.61 4.16
N HIS A 60 8.01 -1.93 4.00
CA HIS A 60 7.49 -2.64 2.84
C HIS A 60 5.98 -2.39 2.65
N ASN A 61 5.19 -2.55 3.72
CA ASN A 61 3.76 -2.24 3.70
C ASN A 61 3.49 -0.76 3.39
N GLN A 62 4.22 0.17 4.02
CA GLN A 62 4.07 1.60 3.73
C GLN A 62 4.43 1.95 2.28
N ALA A 63 5.43 1.30 1.69
CA ALA A 63 5.77 1.47 0.28
C ALA A 63 4.61 1.00 -0.62
N TRP A 64 4.02 -0.16 -0.32
CA TRP A 64 2.85 -0.67 -1.03
C TRP A 64 1.63 0.24 -0.92
N ILE A 65 1.31 0.74 0.27
CA ILE A 65 0.25 1.74 0.48
C ILE A 65 0.48 2.94 -0.43
N THR A 66 1.72 3.44 -0.46
CA THR A 66 2.10 4.60 -1.26
C THR A 66 1.91 4.35 -2.75
N VAL A 67 2.40 3.20 -3.25
CA VAL A 67 2.25 2.80 -4.65
C VAL A 67 0.77 2.61 -5.01
N SER A 68 0.01 1.88 -4.20
CA SER A 68 -1.42 1.66 -4.40
C SER A 68 -2.19 2.98 -4.49
N ARG A 69 -2.01 3.90 -3.55
CA ARG A 69 -2.67 5.20 -3.56
C ARG A 69 -2.28 6.06 -4.75
N LEU A 70 -1.01 6.06 -5.16
CA LEU A 70 -0.57 6.77 -6.37
C LEU A 70 -1.19 6.19 -7.64
N GLN A 71 -1.27 4.87 -7.78
CA GLN A 71 -1.87 4.23 -8.96
C GLN A 71 -3.39 4.43 -8.99
N ASN A 72 -4.06 4.32 -7.85
CA ASN A 72 -5.49 4.57 -7.71
C ASN A 72 -5.83 6.05 -8.00
N ALA A 73 -5.01 7.00 -7.53
CA ALA A 73 -5.17 8.42 -7.88
C ALA A 73 -5.02 8.69 -9.38
N ARG A 74 -4.20 7.90 -10.11
CA ARG A 74 -4.06 7.99 -11.57
C ARG A 74 -5.25 7.40 -12.34
N GLY A 75 -6.01 6.49 -11.73
CA GLY A 75 -7.24 5.89 -12.27
C GLY A 75 -7.07 4.89 -13.43
N LYS A 76 -5.90 4.81 -14.08
CA LYS A 76 -5.72 4.06 -15.33
C LYS A 76 -6.03 2.56 -15.24
N ARG A 77 -5.62 1.91 -14.14
CA ARG A 77 -5.74 0.45 -13.93
C ARG A 77 -6.54 0.09 -12.69
N GLN A 78 -7.39 1.00 -12.25
CA GLN A 78 -8.17 0.81 -11.05
C GLN A 78 -9.25 -0.26 -11.27
N ILE A 79 -9.36 -1.17 -10.30
CA ILE A 79 -10.29 -2.30 -10.34
C ILE A 79 -11.67 -1.85 -9.86
N VAL A 80 -11.76 -1.39 -8.61
CA VAL A 80 -12.97 -0.80 -8.02
C VAL A 80 -12.92 0.71 -8.12
N ASP A 81 -13.77 1.28 -8.97
CA ASP A 81 -13.91 2.73 -9.17
C ASP A 81 -14.84 3.34 -8.10
N ARG A 82 -14.35 3.38 -6.85
CA ARG A 82 -14.99 4.05 -5.72
C ARG A 82 -13.94 4.76 -4.87
N GLY A 83 -14.36 5.80 -4.15
CA GLY A 83 -13.55 6.45 -3.13
C GLY A 83 -13.42 5.59 -1.88
N ILE A 84 -12.36 5.81 -1.11
CA ILE A 84 -12.19 5.21 0.21
C ILE A 84 -12.91 6.11 1.23
N GLU A 85 -13.86 5.55 1.95
CA GLU A 85 -14.64 6.27 2.96
C GLU A 85 -13.84 6.51 4.25
N PHE A 86 -14.14 7.61 4.96
CA PHE A 86 -13.46 7.94 6.23
C PHE A 86 -13.56 6.83 7.26
N GLU A 87 -14.71 6.16 7.34
CA GLU A 87 -14.95 5.03 8.23
C GLU A 87 -14.04 3.84 7.92
N GLN A 88 -13.67 3.63 6.64
CA GLN A 88 -12.69 2.62 6.28
C GLN A 88 -11.30 3.03 6.76
N ILE A 89 -10.87 4.27 6.47
CA ILE A 89 -9.56 4.78 6.89
C ILE A 89 -9.36 4.61 8.41
N ASP A 90 -10.38 4.92 9.20
CA ASP A 90 -10.32 4.81 10.66
C ASP A 90 -10.23 3.37 11.14
N ARG A 91 -10.93 2.43 10.49
CA ARG A 91 -10.85 0.99 10.80
C ARG A 91 -9.47 0.41 10.50
N GLU A 92 -8.87 0.82 9.39
CA GLU A 92 -7.60 0.26 8.89
C GLU A 92 -6.37 0.91 9.53
N ARG A 93 -6.57 1.91 10.41
CA ARG A 93 -5.50 2.71 11.02
C ARG A 93 -4.50 1.89 11.85
N ASN A 94 -4.91 0.77 12.44
CA ASN A 94 -4.07 -0.05 13.32
C ASN A 94 -3.52 -1.31 12.63
N TRP A 95 -3.33 -1.29 11.31
CA TRP A 95 -2.80 -2.40 10.52
C TRP A 95 -1.47 -2.98 11.04
N ASP A 96 -0.68 -2.17 11.72
CA ASP A 96 0.61 -2.54 12.33
C ASP A 96 0.48 -3.38 13.62
N ASP A 97 -0.74 -3.61 14.12
CA ASP A 97 -0.98 -4.60 15.18
C ASP A 97 -0.53 -6.00 14.76
N GLN A 98 -0.70 -6.34 13.47
CA GLN A 98 -0.22 -7.61 12.91
C GLN A 98 1.30 -7.76 13.06
N ILE A 99 2.06 -6.69 12.82
CA ILE A 99 3.54 -6.73 12.91
C ILE A 99 3.96 -7.01 14.35
N ILE A 100 3.30 -6.39 15.34
CA ILE A 100 3.55 -6.63 16.76
C ILE A 100 3.27 -8.09 17.11
N LEU A 101 2.16 -8.65 16.63
CA LEU A 101 1.80 -10.05 16.87
C LEU A 101 2.83 -11.01 16.26
N SER A 102 3.19 -10.84 14.99
CA SER A 102 4.21 -11.68 14.35
C SER A 102 5.54 -11.60 15.10
N ALA A 103 5.94 -10.41 15.55
CA ALA A 103 7.18 -10.24 16.33
C ALA A 103 7.15 -11.08 17.61
N ILE A 104 6.05 -11.02 18.37
CA ILE A 104 5.87 -11.80 19.59
C ILE A 104 5.97 -13.30 19.28
N LEU A 105 5.31 -13.78 18.23
CA LEU A 105 5.33 -15.19 17.85
C LEU A 105 6.72 -15.65 17.41
N LEU A 106 7.44 -14.85 16.63
CA LEU A 106 8.82 -15.13 16.23
C LEU A 106 9.75 -15.17 17.43
N PHE A 107 9.61 -14.24 18.37
CA PHE A 107 10.40 -14.24 19.60
C PHE A 107 10.11 -15.45 20.48
N LEU A 108 8.84 -15.83 20.62
CA LEU A 108 8.45 -17.05 21.34
C LEU A 108 9.05 -18.29 20.67
N GLY A 109 9.01 -18.37 19.34
CA GLY A 109 9.65 -19.43 18.56
C GLY A 109 11.16 -19.48 18.80
N ALA A 110 11.84 -18.33 18.73
CA ALA A 110 13.28 -18.23 18.95
C ALA A 110 13.70 -18.60 20.38
N LEU A 111 12.86 -18.37 21.40
CA LEU A 111 13.19 -18.75 22.79
C LEU A 111 12.78 -20.17 23.18
N HIS A 112 11.65 -20.65 22.68
CA HIS A 112 11.01 -21.85 23.26
C HIS A 112 10.93 -23.02 22.29
N LEU A 113 11.04 -22.80 20.98
CA LEU A 113 11.02 -23.90 20.02
C LEU A 113 12.40 -24.58 19.99
N PRO A 114 12.49 -25.90 20.24
CA PRO A 114 13.76 -26.61 20.15
C PRO A 114 14.33 -26.53 18.72
N GLY A 115 15.57 -26.07 18.58
CA GLY A 115 16.21 -25.85 17.28
C GLY A 115 15.90 -24.48 16.65
N GLY A 116 15.13 -23.62 17.33
CA GLY A 116 14.85 -22.25 16.90
C GLY A 116 15.98 -21.25 17.20
N GLN A 117 16.99 -21.67 17.95
CA GLN A 117 18.13 -20.84 18.35
C GLN A 117 19.31 -21.02 17.39
N ASN A 118 20.10 -19.95 17.21
CA ASN A 118 21.37 -19.97 16.45
C ASN A 118 21.22 -20.53 15.02
N LEU A 119 20.15 -20.14 14.35
CA LEU A 119 19.87 -20.59 12.98
C LEU A 119 20.99 -20.16 12.02
N PRO A 120 21.37 -21.02 11.05
CA PRO A 120 22.29 -20.62 10.00
C PRO A 120 21.68 -19.52 9.12
N LEU A 121 22.53 -18.76 8.44
CA LEU A 121 22.07 -17.68 7.55
C LEU A 121 21.24 -18.23 6.38
N TRP A 122 21.67 -19.32 5.75
CA TRP A 122 21.00 -19.87 4.57
C TRP A 122 21.04 -21.41 4.56
N ARG A 123 19.94 -22.01 4.11
CA ARG A 123 19.82 -23.44 3.82
C ARG A 123 18.89 -23.67 2.64
N THR A 124 19.40 -24.28 1.58
CA THR A 124 18.62 -24.52 0.35
C THR A 124 17.57 -25.60 0.54
N ASP A 125 17.88 -26.67 1.29
CA ASP A 125 16.93 -27.75 1.60
C ASP A 125 15.73 -27.23 2.41
N GLY A 126 15.97 -26.37 3.39
CA GLY A 126 14.93 -25.64 4.13
C GLY A 126 14.10 -24.72 3.24
N ALA A 127 14.74 -23.96 2.35
CA ALA A 127 14.03 -23.08 1.41
C ALA A 127 13.09 -23.86 0.49
N VAL A 128 13.52 -25.01 -0.05
CA VAL A 128 12.69 -25.87 -0.88
C VAL A 128 11.55 -26.49 -0.07
N LEU A 129 11.84 -27.03 1.11
CA LEU A 129 10.82 -27.61 1.99
C LEU A 129 9.75 -26.57 2.34
N LEU A 130 10.16 -25.37 2.73
CA LEU A 130 9.26 -24.29 3.08
C LEU A 130 8.35 -23.91 1.89
N ALA A 131 8.92 -23.76 0.69
CA ALA A 131 8.15 -23.42 -0.50
C ALA A 131 7.11 -24.50 -0.84
N LEU A 132 7.47 -25.78 -0.73
CA LEU A 132 6.55 -26.90 -0.96
C LEU A 132 5.45 -26.98 0.10
N LEU A 133 5.79 -26.76 1.37
CA LEU A 133 4.82 -26.74 2.47
C LEU A 133 3.84 -25.56 2.34
N HIS A 134 4.33 -24.42 1.85
CA HIS A 134 3.46 -23.29 1.54
C HIS A 134 2.51 -23.62 0.39
N ALA A 135 3.08 -23.97 -0.78
CA ALA A 135 2.31 -24.20 -2.01
C ALA A 135 1.32 -25.38 -1.92
N GLY A 136 1.54 -26.33 -1.01
CA GLY A 136 0.62 -27.44 -0.77
C GLY A 136 -0.22 -27.25 0.52
N PRO A 137 0.25 -27.75 1.67
CA PRO A 137 -0.50 -27.73 2.93
C PRO A 137 -1.07 -26.36 3.33
N VAL A 138 -0.30 -25.27 3.26
CA VAL A 138 -0.78 -23.96 3.72
C VAL A 138 -1.89 -23.43 2.82
N GLU A 139 -1.71 -23.48 1.50
CA GLU A 139 -2.74 -23.07 0.53
C GLU A 139 -4.03 -23.89 0.70
N PHE A 140 -3.90 -25.21 0.89
CA PHE A 140 -5.05 -26.10 1.13
C PHE A 140 -5.81 -25.75 2.41
N LEU A 141 -5.08 -25.62 3.52
CA LEU A 141 -5.67 -25.32 4.83
C LEU A 141 -6.28 -23.91 4.85
N TYR A 142 -5.62 -22.93 4.22
CA TYR A 142 -6.16 -21.58 4.06
C TYR A 142 -7.48 -21.62 3.30
N TYR A 143 -7.53 -22.27 2.14
CA TYR A 143 -8.72 -22.30 1.29
C TYR A 143 -9.96 -22.77 2.07
N TRP A 144 -9.83 -23.86 2.83
CA TRP A 144 -10.94 -24.38 3.62
C TRP A 144 -11.27 -23.53 4.83
N PHE A 145 -10.26 -22.99 5.52
CA PHE A 145 -10.48 -22.07 6.64
C PHE A 145 -11.19 -20.79 6.20
N HIS A 146 -10.71 -20.17 5.12
CA HIS A 146 -11.31 -18.97 4.54
C HIS A 146 -12.73 -19.23 4.06
N ARG A 147 -12.97 -20.34 3.36
CA ARG A 147 -14.34 -20.74 2.97
C ARG A 147 -15.25 -20.96 4.18
N ALA A 148 -14.74 -21.51 5.29
CA ALA A 148 -15.49 -21.66 6.53
C ALA A 148 -15.80 -20.30 7.19
N LEU A 149 -14.86 -19.35 7.14
CA LEU A 149 -15.07 -17.97 7.61
C LEU A 149 -16.22 -17.26 6.88
N HIS A 150 -16.52 -17.64 5.64
CA HIS A 150 -17.70 -17.15 4.89
C HIS A 150 -19.02 -17.84 5.25
N HIS A 151 -19.00 -18.83 6.14
CA HIS A 151 -20.23 -19.34 6.73
C HIS A 151 -20.83 -18.28 7.68
N HIS A 152 -22.14 -18.03 7.58
CA HIS A 152 -22.84 -16.91 8.24
C HIS A 152 -22.46 -16.68 9.72
N PHE A 153 -22.26 -17.76 10.49
CA PHE A 153 -21.88 -17.67 11.90
C PHE A 153 -20.48 -17.06 12.10
N LEU A 154 -19.48 -17.54 11.36
CA LEU A 154 -18.10 -17.06 11.45
C LEU A 154 -17.93 -15.73 10.74
N TYR A 155 -18.65 -15.52 9.63
CA TYR A 155 -18.59 -14.27 8.86
C TYR A 155 -18.99 -13.08 9.73
N THR A 156 -20.16 -13.13 10.37
CA THR A 156 -20.65 -12.03 11.20
C THR A 156 -19.77 -11.74 12.42
N ARG A 157 -18.99 -12.72 12.89
CA ARG A 157 -18.16 -12.63 14.09
C ARG A 157 -16.72 -12.23 13.86
N TYR A 158 -16.14 -12.70 12.76
CA TYR A 158 -14.72 -12.60 12.49
C TYR A 158 -14.49 -11.91 11.15
N HIS A 159 -15.01 -12.48 10.07
CA HIS A 159 -14.56 -12.09 8.72
C HIS A 159 -15.26 -10.85 8.12
N SER A 160 -16.44 -10.48 8.62
CA SER A 160 -17.18 -9.30 8.14
C SER A 160 -16.45 -7.98 8.39
N HIS A 161 -15.54 -7.93 9.37
CA HIS A 161 -14.73 -6.75 9.62
C HIS A 161 -13.76 -6.47 8.47
N HIS A 162 -13.13 -7.51 7.94
CA HIS A 162 -12.24 -7.46 6.79
C HIS A 162 -13.00 -7.05 5.52
N HIS A 163 -14.13 -7.71 5.27
CA HIS A 163 -15.00 -7.44 4.11
C HIS A 163 -15.74 -6.11 4.15
N ALA A 164 -15.71 -5.40 5.27
CA ALA A 164 -16.23 -4.03 5.33
C ALA A 164 -15.41 -3.06 4.45
N SER A 165 -14.20 -3.45 4.04
CA SER A 165 -13.31 -2.67 3.18
C SER A 165 -13.44 -3.08 1.72
N ILE A 166 -14.48 -2.58 1.05
CA ILE A 166 -14.80 -2.94 -0.35
C ILE A 166 -13.74 -2.39 -1.33
N VAL A 167 -13.22 -1.18 -1.08
CA VAL A 167 -12.11 -0.61 -1.84
C VAL A 167 -10.83 -1.00 -1.13
N THR A 168 -10.27 -2.15 -1.47
CA THR A 168 -9.11 -2.68 -0.76
C THR A 168 -7.90 -1.74 -0.87
N GLU A 169 -7.18 -1.61 0.24
CA GLU A 169 -5.82 -1.08 0.30
C GLU A 169 -4.87 -2.20 0.74
N PRO A 170 -3.55 -2.14 0.45
CA PRO A 170 -2.60 -3.19 0.85
C PRO A 170 -2.75 -3.61 2.33
N ILE A 171 -3.00 -2.63 3.21
CA ILE A 171 -3.24 -2.84 4.64
C ILE A 171 -4.52 -3.59 4.96
N THR A 172 -5.56 -3.55 4.11
CA THR A 172 -6.79 -4.33 4.30
C THR A 172 -6.49 -5.82 4.49
N SER A 173 -5.40 -6.32 3.89
CA SER A 173 -4.95 -7.71 4.02
C SER A 173 -4.68 -8.17 5.46
N VAL A 174 -4.43 -7.25 6.39
CA VAL A 174 -4.15 -7.56 7.80
C VAL A 174 -5.22 -7.03 8.76
N ILE A 175 -6.30 -6.43 8.24
CA ILE A 175 -7.41 -5.91 9.05
C ILE A 175 -8.41 -7.02 9.33
N HIS A 176 -8.16 -7.70 10.43
CA HIS A 176 -8.99 -8.78 10.95
C HIS A 176 -9.18 -8.64 12.47
N PRO A 177 -10.24 -9.22 13.05
CA PRO A 177 -10.31 -9.40 14.49
C PRO A 177 -9.17 -10.27 15.01
N PHE A 178 -8.76 -10.05 16.25
CA PHE A 178 -7.55 -10.64 16.80
C PHE A 178 -7.51 -12.18 16.70
N ALA A 179 -8.60 -12.86 17.04
CA ALA A 179 -8.70 -14.33 16.94
C ALA A 179 -8.44 -14.87 15.53
N GLU A 180 -8.99 -14.21 14.52
CA GLU A 180 -8.84 -14.61 13.12
C GLU A 180 -7.41 -14.41 12.64
N LEU A 181 -6.80 -13.29 13.01
CA LEU A 181 -5.42 -13.03 12.66
C LEU A 181 -4.45 -14.00 13.36
N VAL A 182 -4.69 -14.36 14.62
CA VAL A 182 -3.92 -15.42 15.30
C VAL A 182 -4.02 -16.74 14.53
N ALA A 183 -5.21 -17.11 14.04
CA ALA A 183 -5.37 -18.32 13.23
C ALA A 183 -4.55 -18.26 11.93
N TYR A 184 -4.54 -17.11 11.25
CA TYR A 184 -3.70 -16.90 10.07
C TYR A 184 -2.19 -16.95 10.39
N GLU A 185 -1.72 -16.31 11.45
CA GLU A 185 -0.31 -16.37 11.87
C GLU A 185 0.13 -17.80 12.18
N LEU A 186 -0.70 -18.59 12.88
CA LEU A 186 -0.43 -19.99 13.17
C LEU A 186 -0.36 -20.83 11.88
N LEU A 187 -1.29 -20.59 10.95
CA LEU A 187 -1.31 -21.24 9.64
C LEU A 187 -0.04 -20.93 8.83
N PHE A 188 0.37 -19.66 8.75
CA PHE A 188 1.61 -19.26 8.07
C PHE A 188 2.87 -19.70 8.81
N SER A 189 2.80 -19.98 10.11
CA SER A 189 3.93 -20.51 10.87
C SER A 189 4.21 -21.99 10.59
N ILE A 190 3.29 -22.74 9.96
CA ILE A 190 3.45 -24.19 9.73
C ILE A 190 4.77 -24.52 8.99
N PRO A 191 5.10 -23.90 7.83
CA PRO A 191 6.34 -24.21 7.13
C PRO A 191 7.59 -23.83 7.93
N MET A 192 7.53 -22.76 8.71
CA MET A 192 8.62 -22.29 9.55
C MET A 192 8.89 -23.28 10.69
N ILE A 193 7.84 -23.67 11.42
CA ILE A 193 7.92 -24.67 12.50
C ILE A 193 8.42 -26.00 11.95
N ALA A 194 7.91 -26.45 10.81
CA ALA A 194 8.37 -27.68 10.16
C ALA A 194 9.88 -27.64 9.88
N CYS A 195 10.37 -26.55 9.30
CA CYS A 195 11.80 -26.37 9.03
C CYS A 195 12.66 -26.38 10.31
N VAL A 196 12.16 -25.79 11.41
CA VAL A 196 12.85 -25.85 12.70
C VAL A 196 12.93 -27.29 13.20
N LEU A 197 11.80 -27.99 13.22
CA LEU A 197 11.71 -29.37 13.74
C LEU A 197 12.51 -30.38 12.89
N THR A 198 12.67 -30.12 11.59
CA THR A 198 13.50 -30.95 10.70
C THR A 198 14.97 -30.54 10.68
N GLY A 199 15.36 -29.49 11.42
CA GLY A 199 16.74 -28.98 11.45
C GLY A 199 17.20 -28.34 10.14
N THR A 200 16.25 -27.89 9.31
CA THR A 200 16.50 -27.27 7.99
C THR A 200 16.23 -25.76 7.96
N ALA A 201 15.80 -25.17 9.08
CA ALA A 201 15.53 -23.73 9.20
C ALA A 201 16.77 -22.87 8.90
N SER A 202 16.54 -21.68 8.33
CA SER A 202 17.56 -20.66 8.17
C SER A 202 16.95 -19.25 8.21
N ILE A 203 17.74 -18.28 8.67
CA ILE A 203 17.31 -16.91 8.90
C ILE A 203 16.78 -16.28 7.61
N MET A 204 17.54 -16.36 6.52
CA MET A 204 17.16 -15.73 5.26
C MET A 204 15.94 -16.40 4.62
N THR A 205 15.74 -17.71 4.78
CA THR A 205 14.53 -18.38 4.29
C THR A 205 13.28 -17.84 4.98
N PHE A 206 13.32 -17.65 6.30
CA PHE A 206 12.19 -17.09 7.06
C PHE A 206 11.92 -15.64 6.67
N GLU A 207 12.97 -14.82 6.52
CA GLU A 207 12.83 -13.43 6.07
C GLU A 207 12.19 -13.34 4.68
N LEU A 208 12.72 -14.08 3.70
CA LEU A 208 12.17 -14.10 2.35
C LEU A 208 10.73 -14.61 2.32
N TYR A 209 10.39 -15.59 3.17
CA TYR A 209 9.04 -16.10 3.26
C TYR A 209 8.07 -15.06 3.80
N MET A 210 8.40 -14.37 4.90
CA MET A 210 7.57 -13.30 5.43
C MET A 210 7.38 -12.16 4.41
N LEU A 211 8.45 -11.76 3.73
CA LEU A 211 8.37 -10.75 2.66
C LEU A 211 7.50 -11.21 1.49
N TYR A 212 7.54 -12.50 1.14
CA TYR A 212 6.68 -13.09 0.12
C TYR A 212 5.20 -13.08 0.54
N ILE A 213 4.87 -13.49 1.77
CA ILE A 213 3.51 -13.42 2.32
C ILE A 213 3.00 -11.97 2.28
N ASP A 214 3.78 -11.02 2.79
CA ASP A 214 3.42 -9.60 2.79
C ASP A 214 3.24 -9.07 1.35
N PHE A 215 4.13 -9.44 0.43
CA PHE A 215 4.08 -9.00 -0.96
C PHE A 215 2.81 -9.48 -1.64
N MET A 216 2.51 -10.78 -1.52
CA MET A 216 1.35 -11.37 -2.15
C MET A 216 0.06 -10.80 -1.57
N ASN A 217 -0.04 -10.66 -0.24
CA ASN A 217 -1.19 -10.02 0.41
C ASN A 217 -1.38 -8.57 -0.02
N ASN A 218 -0.32 -7.77 -0.03
CA ASN A 218 -0.37 -6.37 -0.47
C ASN A 218 -0.76 -6.24 -1.94
N MET A 219 -0.22 -7.09 -2.80
CA MET A 219 -0.57 -7.16 -4.22
C MET A 219 -2.06 -7.47 -4.41
N GLY A 220 -2.61 -8.45 -3.69
CA GLY A 220 -4.02 -8.81 -3.77
C GLY A 220 -4.99 -7.70 -3.37
N HIS A 221 -4.56 -6.80 -2.49
CA HIS A 221 -5.40 -5.76 -1.90
C HIS A 221 -5.07 -4.35 -2.40
N CYS A 222 -4.28 -4.20 -3.46
CA CYS A 222 -3.82 -2.86 -3.88
C CYS A 222 -4.84 -2.05 -4.70
N ASN A 223 -5.95 -2.67 -5.13
CA ASN A 223 -7.02 -2.08 -5.98
C ASN A 223 -6.57 -1.53 -7.35
N PHE A 224 -5.38 -1.89 -7.83
CA PHE A 224 -4.98 -1.64 -9.21
C PHE A 224 -4.39 -2.91 -9.83
N GLU A 225 -4.64 -3.12 -11.13
CA GLU A 225 -4.11 -4.30 -11.80
C GLU A 225 -2.68 -4.05 -12.29
N LEU A 226 -1.74 -4.86 -11.80
CA LEU A 226 -0.31 -4.79 -12.17
C LEU A 226 0.19 -6.03 -12.90
N VAL A 227 -0.52 -7.15 -12.83
CA VAL A 227 -0.15 -8.43 -13.44
C VAL A 227 -0.56 -8.39 -14.91
N PRO A 228 0.39 -8.30 -15.86
CA PRO A 228 0.04 -8.26 -17.27
C PRO A 228 -0.41 -9.63 -17.80
N THR A 229 -1.31 -9.63 -18.78
CA THR A 229 -1.86 -10.85 -19.41
C THR A 229 -0.79 -11.74 -20.06
N TRP A 230 0.29 -11.16 -20.61
CA TRP A 230 1.34 -11.91 -21.29
C TRP A 230 2.04 -12.93 -20.37
N LEU A 231 2.06 -12.72 -19.04
CA LEU A 231 2.62 -13.69 -18.11
C LEU A 231 1.87 -15.03 -18.17
N PHE A 232 0.54 -14.99 -18.27
CA PHE A 232 -0.31 -16.18 -18.37
C PHE A 232 -0.30 -16.77 -19.78
N THR A 233 0.04 -15.99 -20.81
CA THR A 233 0.27 -16.53 -22.15
C THR A 233 1.62 -17.24 -22.23
N TRP A 234 2.66 -16.68 -21.62
CA TRP A 234 4.02 -17.22 -21.66
C TRP A 234 4.19 -18.45 -20.76
N PHE A 235 3.58 -18.44 -19.56
CA PHE A 235 3.55 -19.58 -18.65
C PHE A 235 2.13 -19.82 -18.14
N PRO A 236 1.27 -20.52 -18.92
CA PRO A 236 -0.13 -20.78 -18.57
C PRO A 236 -0.39 -21.37 -17.18
N PRO A 237 0.45 -22.28 -16.64
CA PRO A 237 0.26 -22.80 -15.29
C PRO A 237 0.23 -21.72 -14.21
N LEU A 238 0.88 -20.56 -14.43
CA LEU A 238 0.94 -19.46 -13.45
C LEU A 238 -0.45 -18.98 -13.03
N LYS A 239 -1.44 -19.05 -13.91
CA LYS A 239 -2.83 -18.66 -13.62
C LYS A 239 -3.42 -19.42 -12.42
N TYR A 240 -2.94 -20.63 -12.17
CA TYR A 240 -3.37 -21.47 -11.04
C TYR A 240 -2.46 -21.31 -9.82
N LEU A 241 -1.22 -20.88 -10.02
CA LEU A 241 -0.18 -20.78 -8.99
C LEU A 241 -0.05 -19.37 -8.42
N MET A 242 -0.72 -18.38 -9.00
CA MET A 242 -0.65 -16.99 -8.58
C MET A 242 -1.92 -16.24 -8.98
N TYR A 243 -2.63 -15.72 -8.00
CA TYR A 243 -3.77 -14.84 -8.20
C TYR A 243 -3.35 -13.42 -8.62
N THR A 244 -4.30 -12.69 -9.19
CA THR A 244 -4.14 -11.26 -9.53
C THR A 244 -4.85 -10.37 -8.51
N PRO A 245 -4.49 -9.08 -8.41
CA PRO A 245 -5.27 -8.10 -7.68
C PRO A 245 -6.75 -8.10 -8.08
N SER A 246 -7.07 -8.21 -9.39
CA SER A 246 -8.46 -8.27 -9.86
C SER A 246 -9.20 -9.50 -9.34
N PHE A 247 -8.55 -10.66 -9.28
CA PHE A 247 -9.14 -11.90 -8.77
C PHE A 247 -9.58 -11.77 -7.31
N HIS A 248 -8.74 -11.19 -6.46
CA HIS A 248 -9.05 -11.04 -5.03
C HIS A 248 -9.93 -9.82 -4.73
N SER A 249 -9.81 -8.75 -5.50
CA SER A 249 -10.78 -7.65 -5.41
C SER A 249 -12.21 -8.12 -5.73
N LEU A 250 -12.36 -9.08 -6.64
CA LEU A 250 -13.65 -9.69 -6.93
C LEU A 250 -14.21 -10.48 -5.72
N HIS A 251 -13.34 -11.15 -4.95
CA HIS A 251 -13.71 -11.78 -3.68
C HIS A 251 -14.33 -10.78 -2.70
N HIS A 252 -13.69 -9.61 -2.52
CA HIS A 252 -14.18 -8.51 -1.66
C HIS A 252 -15.47 -7.84 -2.14
N THR A 253 -15.88 -8.06 -3.39
CA THR A 253 -17.10 -7.45 -3.94
C THR A 253 -18.26 -8.44 -4.10
N GLN A 254 -17.97 -9.73 -4.33
CA GLN A 254 -18.98 -10.79 -4.50
C GLN A 254 -19.16 -11.67 -3.26
N PHE A 255 -18.16 -11.73 -2.37
CA PHE A 255 -18.12 -12.45 -1.09
C PHE A 255 -18.25 -13.99 -1.16
N ARG A 256 -18.65 -14.57 -2.30
CA ARG A 256 -19.04 -15.99 -2.39
C ARG A 256 -18.18 -16.83 -3.34
N THR A 257 -17.13 -16.23 -3.87
CA THR A 257 -16.24 -16.80 -4.89
C THR A 257 -14.80 -16.44 -4.56
N ASN A 258 -13.83 -17.11 -5.19
CA ASN A 258 -12.40 -16.78 -5.09
C ASN A 258 -11.86 -16.86 -3.64
N TYR A 259 -11.87 -18.04 -3.02
CA TYR A 259 -11.45 -18.26 -1.63
C TYR A 259 -9.96 -18.60 -1.45
N SER A 260 -9.23 -18.90 -2.53
CA SER A 260 -7.80 -19.22 -2.47
C SER A 260 -6.98 -18.10 -1.82
N LEU A 261 -5.86 -18.49 -1.19
CA LEU A 261 -4.89 -17.54 -0.63
C LEU A 261 -4.12 -16.85 -1.75
N PHE A 262 -3.13 -17.53 -2.32
CA PHE A 262 -2.33 -17.01 -3.42
C PHE A 262 -2.44 -17.85 -4.67
N MET A 263 -2.83 -19.11 -4.56
CA MET A 263 -2.91 -20.05 -5.68
C MET A 263 -4.38 -20.33 -6.01
N PRO A 264 -4.96 -19.74 -7.08
CA PRO A 264 -6.34 -19.99 -7.50
C PRO A 264 -6.66 -21.47 -7.78
N PHE A 265 -5.65 -22.34 -7.84
CA PHE A 265 -5.76 -23.78 -8.01
C PHE A 265 -6.97 -24.43 -7.32
N TYR A 266 -7.20 -24.15 -6.03
CA TYR A 266 -8.32 -24.74 -5.29
C TYR A 266 -9.69 -24.19 -5.69
N ASP A 267 -9.80 -22.91 -6.05
CA ASP A 267 -11.03 -22.36 -6.61
C ASP A 267 -11.41 -22.99 -7.94
N TYR A 268 -10.43 -23.39 -8.76
CA TYR A 268 -10.68 -24.14 -9.98
C TYR A 268 -11.13 -25.59 -9.68
N ILE A 269 -10.46 -26.29 -8.75
CA ILE A 269 -10.82 -27.67 -8.39
C ILE A 269 -12.24 -27.75 -7.82
N TYR A 270 -12.59 -26.83 -6.93
CA TYR A 270 -13.86 -26.85 -6.21
C TYR A 270 -14.94 -25.99 -6.88
N ASN A 271 -14.66 -25.44 -8.07
CA ASN A 271 -15.59 -24.65 -8.87
C ASN A 271 -16.17 -23.44 -8.09
N THR A 272 -15.32 -22.74 -7.37
CA THR A 272 -15.64 -21.51 -6.62
C THR A 272 -15.02 -20.26 -7.23
N MET A 273 -14.33 -20.41 -8.37
CA MET A 273 -13.83 -19.28 -9.17
C MET A 273 -14.97 -18.47 -9.77
N ASP A 274 -14.93 -17.15 -9.64
CA ASP A 274 -15.94 -16.25 -10.18
C ASP A 274 -15.86 -16.18 -11.71
N LYS A 275 -16.98 -16.40 -12.39
CA LYS A 275 -17.05 -16.43 -13.86
C LYS A 275 -16.55 -15.14 -14.54
N SER A 276 -16.56 -14.01 -13.84
CA SER A 276 -16.10 -12.72 -14.35
C SER A 276 -14.61 -12.44 -14.11
N SER A 277 -13.87 -13.35 -13.46
CA SER A 277 -12.46 -13.13 -13.08
C SER A 277 -11.57 -12.77 -14.27
N ASP A 278 -11.68 -13.51 -15.38
CA ASP A 278 -10.87 -13.28 -16.59
C ASP A 278 -11.24 -11.95 -17.26
N THR A 279 -12.53 -11.69 -17.43
CA THR A 279 -13.02 -10.45 -18.04
C THR A 279 -12.65 -9.22 -17.21
N LEU A 280 -12.70 -9.32 -15.87
CA LEU A 280 -12.29 -8.22 -14.99
C LEU A 280 -10.79 -7.97 -15.08
N HIS A 281 -9.97 -9.03 -15.13
CA HIS A 281 -8.52 -8.92 -15.29
C HIS A 281 -8.15 -8.17 -16.58
N GLU A 282 -8.68 -8.62 -17.71
CA GLU A 282 -8.44 -8.00 -19.03
C GLU A 282 -8.87 -6.53 -19.04
N LYS A 283 -10.10 -6.24 -18.57
CA LYS A 283 -10.63 -4.87 -18.51
C LYS A 283 -9.86 -3.95 -17.57
N SER A 284 -9.24 -4.49 -16.52
CA SER A 284 -8.48 -3.68 -15.55
C SER A 284 -7.08 -3.32 -16.06
N ILE A 285 -6.54 -4.10 -16.99
CA ILE A 285 -5.27 -3.80 -17.68
C ILE A 285 -5.48 -2.71 -18.73
N GLU A 286 -6.62 -2.71 -19.42
CA GLU A 286 -6.99 -1.68 -20.38
C GLU A 286 -7.05 -0.31 -19.70
N SER A 287 -6.20 0.62 -20.17
CA SER A 287 -6.11 1.96 -19.59
C SER A 287 -7.42 2.72 -19.81
N LYS A 288 -8.13 3.04 -18.73
CA LYS A 288 -9.32 3.90 -18.80
C LYS A 288 -8.87 5.36 -18.92
N GLU A 289 -9.13 6.00 -20.06
CA GLU A 289 -9.07 7.46 -20.17
C GLU A 289 -10.32 8.05 -19.54
N GLU A 290 -10.20 8.48 -18.28
CA GLU A 290 -11.30 9.15 -17.59
C GLU A 290 -11.34 10.64 -17.92
N ALA A 291 -12.50 11.09 -18.37
CA ALA A 291 -12.81 12.51 -18.44
C ALA A 291 -12.80 13.14 -17.03
N VAL A 292 -12.27 14.35 -16.94
CA VAL A 292 -12.17 15.13 -15.69
C VAL A 292 -12.92 16.44 -15.91
N ASP A 293 -13.70 16.90 -14.93
CA ASP A 293 -14.41 18.19 -15.05
C ASP A 293 -13.55 19.34 -14.53
N VAL A 294 -12.84 19.13 -13.42
CA VAL A 294 -12.06 20.16 -12.73
C VAL A 294 -10.68 19.63 -12.37
N VAL A 295 -9.63 20.38 -12.73
CA VAL A 295 -8.26 20.11 -12.32
C VAL A 295 -7.75 21.25 -11.44
N HIS A 296 -7.20 20.91 -10.27
CA HIS A 296 -6.43 21.82 -9.44
C HIS A 296 -4.94 21.48 -9.53
N LEU A 297 -4.16 22.33 -10.18
CA LEU A 297 -2.72 22.15 -10.33
C LEU A 297 -1.97 22.87 -9.21
N THR A 298 -1.44 22.10 -8.27
CA THR A 298 -0.71 22.56 -7.08
C THR A 298 0.79 22.26 -7.16
N HIS A 299 1.53 22.64 -6.14
CA HIS A 299 2.96 22.38 -5.97
C HIS A 299 3.29 22.13 -4.50
N LEU A 300 4.47 21.58 -4.24
CA LEU A 300 4.96 21.37 -2.87
C LEU A 300 5.42 22.71 -2.29
N THR A 301 5.26 22.89 -0.98
CA THR A 301 5.63 24.15 -0.32
C THR A 301 7.02 24.06 0.31
N SER A 302 7.18 23.15 1.25
CA SER A 302 8.45 22.85 1.94
C SER A 302 8.81 21.38 1.74
N LEU A 303 10.05 20.99 2.02
CA LEU A 303 10.47 19.57 1.95
C LEU A 303 9.55 18.64 2.74
N GLN A 304 8.97 19.14 3.83
CA GLN A 304 8.08 18.38 4.72
C GLN A 304 6.64 18.31 4.22
N SER A 305 6.22 19.16 3.27
CA SER A 305 4.84 19.15 2.76
C SER A 305 4.51 17.86 2.02
N ILE A 306 5.52 17.10 1.61
CA ILE A 306 5.34 15.82 0.93
C ILE A 306 4.67 14.77 1.82
N TYR A 307 4.89 14.82 3.14
CA TYR A 307 4.27 13.90 4.10
C TYR A 307 2.78 14.15 4.30
N HIS A 308 2.32 15.35 3.95
CA HIS A 308 0.92 15.72 4.02
C HIS A 308 0.16 15.40 2.71
N MET A 309 0.83 14.84 1.71
CA MET A 309 0.13 14.30 0.54
C MET A 309 -0.55 12.98 0.90
N ARG A 310 -1.79 12.80 0.44
CA ARG A 310 -2.59 11.58 0.70
C ARG A 310 -1.90 10.26 0.34
N PRO A 311 -1.12 10.16 -0.76
CA PRO A 311 -0.43 8.91 -1.06
C PRO A 311 0.67 8.54 -0.06
N GLY A 312 1.17 9.49 0.74
CA GLY A 312 2.19 9.21 1.75
C GLY A 312 1.57 8.60 3.02
N PHE A 313 1.80 9.27 4.15
CA PHE A 313 1.35 8.80 5.45
C PHE A 313 -0.03 9.35 5.79
N ALA A 314 -1.02 8.45 5.94
CA ALA A 314 -2.39 8.84 6.29
C ALA A 314 -2.44 9.73 7.54
N GLU A 315 -1.63 9.40 8.57
CA GLU A 315 -1.61 10.17 9.82
C GLU A 315 -1.17 11.62 9.64
N PHE A 316 -0.16 11.87 8.79
CA PHE A 316 0.29 13.25 8.53
C PHE A 316 -0.70 13.97 7.63
N ALA A 317 -1.24 13.31 6.61
CA ALA A 317 -2.23 13.88 5.70
C ALA A 317 -3.54 14.29 6.42
N ALA A 318 -3.92 13.59 7.50
CA ALA A 318 -5.12 13.89 8.28
C ALA A 318 -4.97 15.09 9.24
N LYS A 319 -3.75 15.61 9.46
CA LYS A 319 -3.48 16.67 10.43
C LYS A 319 -2.97 17.93 9.72
N PRO A 320 -3.34 19.14 10.19
CA PRO A 320 -2.74 20.38 9.70
C PRO A 320 -1.22 20.33 9.83
N TYR A 321 -0.53 20.98 8.90
CA TYR A 321 0.92 21.09 8.96
C TYR A 321 1.36 21.73 10.28
N ALA A 322 2.19 21.01 11.03
CA ALA A 322 2.82 21.50 12.24
C ALA A 322 4.30 21.07 12.24
N SER A 323 5.21 22.01 12.45
CA SER A 323 6.63 21.71 12.57
C SER A 323 6.87 20.96 13.88
N LYS A 324 7.26 19.70 13.79
CA LYS A 324 7.54 18.84 14.94
C LYS A 324 8.99 18.42 14.94
N TRP A 325 9.58 18.27 16.13
CA TRP A 325 11.01 17.97 16.28
C TRP A 325 11.41 16.68 15.56
N TYR A 326 10.57 15.64 15.60
CA TYR A 326 10.85 14.35 14.99
C TYR A 326 10.79 14.37 13.45
N MET A 327 10.17 15.39 12.83
CA MET A 327 10.25 15.57 11.38
C MET A 327 11.69 15.82 10.91
N ARG A 328 12.57 16.28 11.81
CA ARG A 328 14.00 16.37 11.53
C ARG A 328 14.62 14.99 11.27
N ILE A 329 14.13 13.92 11.89
CA ILE A 329 14.63 12.56 11.64
C ILE A 329 14.26 12.11 10.22
N MET A 330 13.13 12.60 9.70
CA MET A 330 12.63 12.28 8.36
C MET A 330 13.38 13.03 7.25
N TRP A 331 14.31 13.93 7.57
CA TRP A 331 15.04 14.74 6.59
C TRP A 331 15.68 13.95 5.44
N PRO A 332 16.29 12.75 5.65
CA PRO A 332 16.91 12.02 4.56
C PRO A 332 15.86 11.54 3.56
N LEU A 333 14.69 11.10 4.06
CA LEU A 333 13.57 10.70 3.22
C LEU A 333 12.99 11.91 2.47
N SER A 334 12.91 13.07 3.11
CA SER A 334 12.42 14.30 2.46
C SER A 334 13.35 14.72 1.32
N TRP A 335 14.66 14.65 1.55
CA TRP A 335 15.67 14.98 0.55
C TRP A 335 15.68 13.98 -0.60
N LEU A 336 15.66 12.68 -0.29
CA LEU A 336 15.55 11.62 -1.30
C LEU A 336 14.29 11.82 -2.16
N SER A 337 13.16 12.09 -1.52
CA SER A 337 11.91 12.29 -2.24
C SER A 337 11.93 13.58 -3.07
N MET A 338 12.57 14.65 -2.59
CA MET A 338 12.81 15.84 -3.39
C MET A 338 13.63 15.51 -4.64
N VAL A 339 14.74 14.78 -4.51
CA VAL A 339 15.57 14.39 -5.67
C VAL A 339 14.79 13.52 -6.65
N LEU A 340 14.06 12.52 -6.16
CA LEU A 340 13.26 11.62 -6.99
C LEU A 340 12.16 12.36 -7.74
N THR A 341 11.41 13.22 -7.04
CA THR A 341 10.34 14.01 -7.65
C THR A 341 10.90 15.05 -8.62
N TRP A 342 12.02 15.70 -8.28
CA TRP A 342 12.71 16.64 -9.14
C TRP A 342 13.16 15.97 -10.45
N ALA A 343 13.75 14.77 -10.36
CA ALA A 343 14.22 13.96 -11.49
C ALA A 343 13.07 13.35 -12.33
N TYR A 344 11.94 12.98 -11.73
CA TYR A 344 10.80 12.40 -12.44
C TYR A 344 10.22 13.34 -13.52
N GLY A 345 10.38 14.65 -13.34
CA GLY A 345 10.18 15.64 -14.41
C GLY A 345 8.78 15.61 -15.05
N SER A 346 7.76 15.16 -14.31
CA SER A 346 6.37 15.13 -14.75
C SER A 346 5.43 15.44 -13.60
N TRP A 347 4.32 16.11 -13.90
CA TRP A 347 3.21 16.24 -12.95
C TRP A 347 2.58 14.86 -12.69
N PHE A 348 1.90 14.73 -11.54
CA PHE A 348 1.18 13.51 -11.18
C PHE A 348 -0.11 13.84 -10.42
N THR A 349 -1.11 12.97 -10.56
CA THR A 349 -2.36 13.07 -9.80
C THR A 349 -2.11 12.68 -8.35
N VAL A 350 -2.43 13.57 -7.42
CA VAL A 350 -2.32 13.35 -5.97
C VAL A 350 -3.62 12.78 -5.41
N GLU A 351 -4.74 13.26 -5.95
CA GLU A 351 -6.06 13.01 -5.39
C GLU A 351 -7.13 13.10 -6.48
N ARG A 352 -8.15 12.26 -6.35
CA ARG A 352 -9.38 12.28 -7.14
C ARG A 352 -10.56 12.30 -6.18
N ASN A 353 -11.50 13.20 -6.41
CA ASN A 353 -12.75 13.25 -5.69
C ASN A 353 -13.91 13.33 -6.68
N VAL A 354 -15.06 12.83 -6.24
CA VAL A 354 -16.32 13.01 -6.93
C VAL A 354 -17.22 13.83 -6.00
N MET A 355 -17.63 15.01 -6.45
CA MET A 355 -18.60 15.84 -5.74
C MET A 355 -19.86 15.91 -6.59
N GLU A 356 -20.89 15.18 -6.18
CA GLU A 356 -22.12 14.94 -6.95
C GLU A 356 -21.82 14.40 -8.36
N LYS A 357 -21.90 15.25 -9.39
CA LYS A 357 -21.63 14.92 -10.79
C LYS A 357 -20.26 15.42 -11.28
N LEU A 358 -19.51 16.14 -10.45
CA LEU A 358 -18.23 16.75 -10.81
C LEU A 358 -17.07 15.83 -10.45
N LYS A 359 -16.29 15.45 -11.45
CA LYS A 359 -15.01 14.75 -11.26
C LYS A 359 -13.90 15.75 -11.08
N ILE A 360 -13.36 15.81 -9.87
CA ILE A 360 -12.31 16.77 -9.47
C ILE A 360 -11.01 16.01 -9.26
N GLN A 361 -9.92 16.52 -9.83
CA GLN A 361 -8.58 15.99 -9.60
C GLN A 361 -7.62 17.08 -9.13
N SER A 362 -6.76 16.73 -8.18
CA SER A 362 -5.65 17.58 -7.74
C SER A 362 -4.35 17.00 -8.29
N TRP A 363 -3.63 17.78 -9.08
CA TRP A 363 -2.36 17.39 -9.69
C TRP A 363 -1.24 18.18 -9.03
N ALA A 364 -0.13 17.53 -8.71
CA ALA A 364 1.04 18.20 -8.17
C ALA A 364 2.15 18.27 -9.21
N ILE A 365 2.74 19.45 -9.32
CA ILE A 365 4.04 19.63 -9.95
C ILE A 365 5.09 19.25 -8.90
N PRO A 366 6.05 18.35 -9.23
CA PRO A 366 7.08 17.90 -8.32
C PRO A 366 8.17 18.97 -8.10
N ARG A 367 7.76 20.14 -7.61
CA ARG A 367 8.61 21.31 -7.36
C ARG A 367 8.16 21.98 -6.07
N TYR A 368 9.14 22.28 -5.23
CA TYR A 368 9.00 23.02 -3.97
C TYR A 368 9.10 24.52 -4.18
N ASN A 369 8.63 25.33 -3.23
CA ASN A 369 8.64 26.80 -3.31
C ASN A 369 10.00 27.39 -3.71
N PHE A 370 11.10 26.87 -3.16
CA PHE A 370 12.43 27.41 -3.45
C PHE A 370 12.84 27.19 -4.91
N HIS A 371 12.36 26.14 -5.60
CA HIS A 371 12.64 25.92 -7.02
C HIS A 371 12.03 27.02 -7.91
N TYR A 372 10.88 27.59 -7.53
CA TYR A 372 10.26 28.71 -8.26
C TYR A 372 11.11 29.99 -8.19
N GLY A 373 11.97 30.12 -7.18
CA GLY A 373 12.93 31.21 -7.05
C GLY A 373 14.19 31.05 -7.91
N LEU A 374 14.47 29.85 -8.43
CA LEU A 374 15.66 29.56 -9.22
C LEU A 374 15.42 29.93 -10.70
N ASN A 375 16.19 30.88 -11.23
CA ASN A 375 15.98 31.37 -12.60
C ASN A 375 16.10 30.28 -13.66
N TRP A 376 17.01 29.30 -13.49
CA TRP A 376 17.20 28.21 -14.45
C TRP A 376 16.10 27.15 -14.42
N GLU A 377 15.33 27.03 -13.33
CA GLU A 377 14.21 26.07 -13.26
C GLU A 377 12.91 26.64 -13.84
N LYS A 378 12.79 27.98 -14.02
CA LYS A 378 11.54 28.62 -14.46
C LYS A 378 11.00 28.04 -15.76
N GLU A 379 11.87 27.83 -16.75
CA GLU A 379 11.47 27.26 -18.04
C GLU A 379 10.99 25.80 -17.88
N ALA A 380 11.69 24.98 -17.11
CA ALA A 380 11.30 23.61 -16.84
C ALA A 380 9.95 23.53 -16.12
N ILE A 381 9.73 24.38 -15.11
CA ILE A 381 8.46 24.49 -14.38
C ILE A 381 7.32 24.89 -15.32
N ASN A 382 7.54 25.90 -16.17
CA ASN A 382 6.54 26.33 -17.15
C ASN A 382 6.17 25.23 -18.13
N ASN A 383 7.16 24.50 -18.65
CA ASN A 383 6.92 23.37 -19.53
C ASN A 383 6.07 22.29 -18.84
N LEU A 384 6.24 22.06 -17.53
CA LEU A 384 5.38 21.15 -16.75
C LEU A 384 3.96 21.68 -16.60
N ILE A 385 3.79 22.97 -16.28
CA ILE A 385 2.47 23.61 -16.15
C ILE A 385 1.72 23.52 -17.48
N VAL A 386 2.35 23.92 -18.59
CA VAL A 386 1.73 23.88 -19.92
C VAL A 386 1.34 22.47 -20.31
N LYS A 387 2.23 21.48 -20.10
CA LYS A 387 1.91 20.06 -20.37
C LYS A 387 0.73 19.58 -19.53
N ALA A 388 0.64 19.97 -18.26
CA ALA A 388 -0.48 19.64 -17.40
C ALA A 388 -1.79 20.28 -17.92
N ILE A 389 -1.79 21.57 -18.25
CA ILE A 389 -2.99 22.24 -18.78
C ILE A 389 -3.46 21.58 -20.08
N CYS A 390 -2.54 21.28 -21.01
CA CYS A 390 -2.87 20.58 -22.26
C CYS A 390 -3.45 19.19 -22.02
N GLU A 391 -2.94 18.44 -21.03
CA GLU A 391 -3.52 17.15 -20.69
C GLU A 391 -4.91 17.29 -20.06
N ALA A 392 -5.11 18.29 -19.20
CA ALA A 392 -6.42 18.56 -18.61
C ALA A 392 -7.46 18.86 -19.69
N ASP A 393 -7.11 19.68 -20.69
CA ASP A 393 -7.97 20.00 -21.84
C ASP A 393 -8.28 18.74 -22.68
N LYS A 394 -7.27 17.90 -22.96
CA LYS A 394 -7.48 16.60 -23.63
C LYS A 394 -8.45 15.69 -22.88
N LYS A 395 -8.40 15.71 -21.55
CA LYS A 395 -9.33 14.96 -20.67
C LYS A 395 -10.68 15.64 -20.49
N GLY A 396 -10.95 16.75 -21.19
CA GLY A 396 -12.24 17.44 -21.16
C GLY A 396 -12.47 18.32 -19.93
N ALA A 397 -11.40 18.76 -19.23
CA ALA A 397 -11.51 19.65 -18.09
C ALA A 397 -12.18 20.97 -18.47
N LYS A 398 -13.30 21.28 -17.80
CA LYS A 398 -14.01 22.55 -17.95
C LYS A 398 -13.34 23.67 -17.19
N VAL A 399 -12.69 23.33 -16.08
CA VAL A 399 -12.00 24.28 -15.19
C VAL A 399 -10.62 23.75 -14.84
N VAL A 400 -9.59 24.56 -15.07
CA VAL A 400 -8.25 24.35 -14.53
C VAL A 400 -7.93 25.50 -13.59
N SER A 401 -7.68 25.18 -12.32
CA SER A 401 -7.24 26.12 -11.30
C SER A 401 -5.76 25.91 -11.00
N LEU A 402 -5.03 27.00 -10.81
CA LEU A 402 -3.59 26.98 -10.55
C LEU A 402 -3.31 27.43 -9.12
N GLY A 403 -2.44 26.70 -8.41
CA GLY A 403 -1.85 27.14 -7.14
C GLY A 403 -1.06 28.44 -7.30
N LEU A 404 -0.87 29.18 -6.20
CA LEU A 404 -0.38 30.57 -6.24
C LEU A 404 0.93 30.74 -7.05
N LEU A 405 1.96 29.93 -6.81
CA LEU A 405 3.21 30.08 -7.56
C LEU A 405 3.09 29.62 -9.02
N ASN A 406 2.17 28.69 -9.32
CA ASN A 406 1.89 28.27 -10.70
C ASN A 406 1.27 29.40 -11.52
N GLN A 407 0.53 30.32 -10.89
CA GLN A 407 -0.04 31.50 -11.56
C GLN A 407 1.04 32.52 -11.95
N VAL A 408 2.00 32.76 -11.04
CA VAL A 408 3.03 33.79 -11.23
C VAL A 408 3.92 33.44 -12.41
N VAL A 409 4.40 32.20 -12.50
CA VAL A 409 5.36 31.79 -13.54
C VAL A 409 4.71 31.77 -14.94
N HIS A 410 3.44 31.36 -15.05
CA HIS A 410 2.71 31.41 -16.31
C HIS A 410 2.53 32.85 -16.83
N CYS A 411 2.28 33.81 -15.94
CA CYS A 411 2.09 35.21 -16.31
C CYS A 411 3.38 35.85 -16.86
N PHE A 412 4.56 35.43 -16.38
CA PHE A 412 5.85 35.94 -16.85
C PHE A 412 6.19 35.55 -18.30
N LEU A 413 5.80 34.37 -18.78
CA LEU A 413 6.09 33.92 -20.15
C LEU A 413 5.03 34.30 -21.19
N GLN A 414 3.79 34.56 -20.78
CA GLN A 414 2.79 35.16 -21.68
C GLN A 414 3.25 36.53 -22.23
N LEU A 415 4.21 37.17 -21.56
CA LEU A 415 4.86 38.39 -22.01
C LEU A 415 6.07 38.16 -22.96
N SER A 416 6.55 36.92 -23.16
CA SER A 416 7.85 36.70 -23.80
C SER A 416 7.97 35.56 -24.83
N ASN A 417 6.86 34.95 -25.30
CA ASN A 417 6.71 34.06 -26.48
C ASN A 417 6.03 32.71 -26.11
N LEU A 418 4.89 32.38 -26.74
CA LEU A 418 4.67 31.10 -27.44
C LEU A 418 3.29 31.02 -28.14
N GLN A 419 3.34 30.60 -29.41
CA GLN A 419 2.38 29.90 -30.28
C GLN A 419 0.85 30.17 -30.16
N THR A 420 0.36 30.78 -31.24
CA THR A 420 -0.99 31.29 -31.57
C THR A 420 -2.15 30.27 -31.59
N SER A 421 -1.90 28.97 -31.46
CA SER A 421 -2.94 27.94 -31.65
C SER A 421 -3.78 27.68 -30.38
N ILE A 422 -3.15 27.63 -29.20
CA ILE A 422 -3.83 27.32 -27.93
C ILE A 422 -4.65 28.53 -27.43
N CYS A 423 -4.27 29.75 -27.84
CA CYS A 423 -4.92 30.98 -27.41
C CYS A 423 -6.31 31.21 -28.05
N HIS A 424 -6.59 30.61 -29.22
CA HIS A 424 -7.85 30.86 -29.94
C HIS A 424 -9.07 30.15 -29.33
N ARG A 425 -8.87 29.01 -28.63
CA ARG A 425 -9.94 28.30 -27.89
C ARG A 425 -10.07 28.77 -26.44
N LEU A 426 -8.98 29.16 -25.80
CA LEU A 426 -9.00 29.75 -24.44
C LEU A 426 -9.73 31.10 -24.39
N LYS A 427 -9.80 31.84 -25.51
CA LYS A 427 -10.59 33.08 -25.61
C LYS A 427 -12.07 32.88 -25.94
N SER A 428 -12.51 31.69 -26.36
CA SER A 428 -13.83 31.51 -26.99
C SER A 428 -14.78 30.52 -26.30
N GLY A 429 -14.47 29.98 -25.11
CA GLY A 429 -15.48 29.18 -24.39
C GLY A 429 -15.11 28.45 -23.10
N GLY A 430 -13.84 28.47 -22.64
CA GLY A 430 -13.46 27.90 -21.34
C GLY A 430 -13.24 29.01 -20.31
N ILE A 431 -14.01 29.03 -19.23
CA ILE A 431 -13.76 29.97 -18.12
C ILE A 431 -12.47 29.54 -17.42
N LEU A 432 -11.35 30.14 -17.82
CA LEU A 432 -10.15 30.18 -16.99
C LEU A 432 -10.42 31.19 -15.86
N CYS A 433 -10.96 30.70 -14.74
CA CYS A 433 -11.23 31.55 -13.58
C CYS A 433 -9.91 31.85 -12.85
N ILE A 434 -9.13 32.81 -13.35
CA ILE A 434 -8.05 33.43 -12.59
C ILE A 434 -8.71 34.43 -11.62
N LYS A 435 -9.20 33.94 -10.48
CA LYS A 435 -9.68 34.85 -9.43
C LYS A 435 -8.45 35.40 -8.71
N ARG A 436 -8.08 36.64 -9.03
CA ARG A 436 -7.13 37.45 -8.26
C ARG A 436 -7.63 37.51 -6.82
N SER A 437 -6.93 36.87 -5.87
CA SER A 437 -7.01 37.30 -4.47
C SER A 437 -6.08 38.51 -4.34
N THR A 438 -6.60 39.70 -4.57
CA THR A 438 -6.00 40.93 -4.06
C THR A 438 -6.07 40.87 -2.54
N MET A 439 -4.96 40.51 -1.89
CA MET A 439 -4.69 40.89 -0.51
C MET A 439 -4.18 42.34 -0.55
N TYR A 440 -4.91 43.24 0.10
CA TYR A 440 -4.36 44.49 0.61
C TYR A 440 -3.53 44.20 1.85
#